data_AF-A0A941YL64-F1
#
_entry.id   AF-A0A941YL64-F1
#
_cell.length_a   1.000
_cell.length_b   1.000
_cell.length_c   1.000
_cell.angle_alpha   90.00
_cell.angle_beta   90.00
_cell.angle_gamma   90.00
#
_symmetry.space_group_name_H-M   'P 1'
#
loop_
_entity.id
_entity.type
_entity.pdbx_description
1 polymer ?
#
loop_
_entity_poly.entity_id
_entity_poly.type
_entity_poly.pdbx_seq_one_letter_code
_entity_poly.pdbx_strand_id
1 'polypeptide(L)'
;MWNNSFLSRRDLLRASAMGFGNLAFMSLMAEQGFAVSDPANPLAPKAPMFPAKAKRVIFVFLHGGPSQVDTFDHKPLLTRDHGKPFTGEMPRIV
;
A
#
# COMPACT_ATOMS: atom_id res chain seq x y z
N MET A 1 28.91 -44.19 -23.24
CA MET A 1 28.13 -43.88 -24.45
C MET A 1 27.15 -42.76 -24.10
N TRP A 2 27.16 -41.70 -24.89
CA TRP A 2 26.53 -40.40 -24.64
C TRP A 2 25.01 -40.48 -24.52
N ASN A 3 24.43 -40.04 -23.40
CA ASN A 3 23.01 -39.72 -23.35
C ASN A 3 22.86 -38.20 -23.26
N ASN A 4 22.61 -37.61 -24.42
CA ASN A 4 22.44 -36.19 -24.63
C ASN A 4 20.96 -35.83 -24.47
N SER A 5 20.63 -34.97 -23.51
CA SER A 5 19.39 -34.18 -23.52
C SER A 5 19.58 -32.97 -22.61
N PHE A 6 20.19 -31.92 -23.15
CA PHE A 6 20.52 -30.68 -22.43
C PHE A 6 19.31 -29.89 -21.90
N LEU A 7 18.08 -30.26 -22.20
CA LEU A 7 16.86 -29.73 -21.59
C LEU A 7 15.70 -30.67 -21.95
N SER A 8 14.90 -31.10 -20.97
CA SER A 8 13.68 -31.85 -21.30
C SER A 8 12.61 -30.91 -21.89
N ARG A 9 11.69 -31.44 -22.72
CA ARG A 9 10.55 -30.67 -23.25
C ARG A 9 9.75 -29.98 -22.13
N ARG A 10 9.66 -30.61 -20.96
CA ARG A 10 8.98 -30.07 -19.78
C ARG A 10 9.73 -28.89 -19.18
N ASP A 11 11.06 -28.94 -19.17
CA ASP A 11 11.90 -27.85 -18.68
C ASP A 11 11.87 -26.67 -19.65
N LEU A 12 11.86 -26.95 -20.95
CA LEU A 12 11.67 -25.92 -21.98
C LEU A 12 10.31 -25.22 -21.85
N LEU A 13 9.22 -25.99 -21.72
CA LEU A 13 7.88 -25.44 -21.54
C LEU A 13 7.74 -24.64 -20.25
N ARG A 14 8.38 -25.08 -19.15
CA ARG A 14 8.42 -24.32 -17.89
C ARG A 14 9.17 -23.00 -18.04
N ALA A 15 10.29 -22.99 -18.75
CA ALA A 15 11.08 -21.78 -18.97
C ALA A 15 10.43 -20.81 -19.97
N SER A 16 9.80 -21.33 -21.04
CA SER A 16 9.24 -20.51 -22.13
C SER A 16 7.82 -20.02 -21.87
N ALA A 17 7.00 -20.78 -21.14
CA ALA A 17 5.60 -20.40 -20.87
C ALA A 17 5.48 -19.12 -20.04
N MET A 18 6.53 -18.76 -19.30
CA MET A 18 6.58 -17.51 -18.54
C MET A 18 7.45 -16.43 -19.20
N GLY A 19 8.10 -16.68 -20.34
CA GLY A 19 9.20 -15.84 -20.86
C GLY A 19 8.89 -14.33 -20.97
N PHE A 20 8.06 -13.93 -21.94
CA PHE A 20 7.80 -12.51 -22.21
C PHE A 20 7.03 -11.83 -21.06
N GLY A 21 6.07 -12.52 -20.46
CA GLY A 21 5.33 -12.02 -19.30
C GLY A 21 6.21 -11.85 -18.07
N ASN A 22 7.21 -12.71 -17.87
CA ASN A 22 8.18 -12.58 -16.78
C ASN A 22 9.11 -11.39 -16.97
N LEU A 23 9.47 -11.02 -18.21
CA LEU A 23 10.21 -9.78 -18.47
C LEU A 23 9.39 -8.54 -18.06
N ALA A 24 8.12 -8.48 -18.46
CA ALA A 24 7.23 -7.40 -18.04
C ALA A 24 7.01 -7.39 -16.51
N PHE A 25 6.85 -8.56 -15.90
CA PHE A 25 6.71 -8.71 -14.45
C PHE A 25 7.98 -8.28 -13.70
N MET A 26 9.17 -8.65 -14.19
CA MET A 26 10.45 -8.19 -13.63
C MET A 26 10.63 -6.67 -13.77
N SER A 27 10.17 -6.06 -14.87
CA SER A 27 10.15 -4.60 -15.02
C SER A 27 9.28 -3.93 -13.95
N LEU A 28 8.06 -4.43 -13.76
CA LEU A 28 7.13 -3.91 -12.74
C LEU A 28 7.68 -4.10 -11.31
N MET A 29 8.33 -5.24 -11.03
CA MET A 29 8.97 -5.50 -9.73
C MET A 29 10.19 -4.61 -9.49
N ALA A 30 10.97 -4.31 -10.53
CA ALA A 30 12.09 -3.37 -10.43
C ALA A 30 11.59 -1.95 -10.09
N GLU A 31 10.49 -1.50 -10.70
CA GLU A 31 9.88 -0.19 -10.42
C GLU A 31 9.26 -0.11 -9.01
N GLN A 32 8.68 -1.20 -8.50
CA GLN A 32 8.07 -1.26 -7.16
C GLN A 32 9.09 -1.37 -6.01
N GLY A 33 10.40 -1.27 -6.30
CA GLY A 33 11.44 -1.29 -5.26
C GLY A 33 11.77 -2.69 -4.73
N PHE A 34 11.36 -3.75 -5.43
CA PHE A 34 11.89 -5.10 -5.20
C PHE A 34 13.25 -5.32 -5.90
N ALA A 35 13.82 -4.28 -6.51
CA ALA A 35 15.15 -4.32 -7.09
C ALA A 35 16.19 -4.74 -6.03
N VAL A 36 17.11 -5.60 -6.47
CA VAL A 36 18.28 -6.05 -5.70
C VAL A 36 18.94 -4.84 -5.04
N SER A 37 19.17 -4.93 -3.73
CA SER A 37 19.81 -3.88 -2.95
C SER A 37 21.09 -3.40 -3.65
N ASP A 38 21.09 -2.20 -4.19
CA ASP A 38 22.30 -1.55 -4.71
C ASP A 38 23.13 -1.08 -3.50
N PRO A 39 24.30 -1.68 -3.24
CA PRO A 39 25.12 -1.30 -2.10
C PRO A 39 25.67 0.14 -2.20
N ALA A 40 25.60 0.78 -3.37
CA ALA A 40 26.01 2.17 -3.57
C ALA A 40 24.88 3.19 -3.32
N ASN A 41 23.61 2.75 -3.25
CA ASN A 41 22.48 3.64 -3.02
C ASN A 41 22.06 3.64 -1.53
N PRO A 42 22.33 4.70 -0.76
CA PRO A 42 22.01 4.75 0.67
C PRO A 42 20.51 4.76 0.98
N LEU A 43 19.67 5.05 -0.04
CA LEU A 43 18.21 5.02 0.05
C LEU A 43 17.62 3.72 -0.53
N ALA A 44 18.45 2.75 -0.91
CA ALA A 44 17.97 1.47 -1.39
C ALA A 44 17.14 0.76 -0.29
N PRO A 45 16.00 0.14 -0.66
CA PRO A 45 15.26 -0.72 0.24
C PRO A 45 16.17 -1.79 0.86
N LYS A 46 16.17 -1.87 2.20
CA LYS A 46 16.94 -2.87 2.94
C LYS A 46 16.06 -4.06 3.27
N ALA A 47 16.61 -5.26 3.12
CA ALA A 47 15.96 -6.46 3.62
C ALA A 47 15.70 -6.31 5.13
N PRO A 48 14.50 -6.65 5.62
CA PRO A 48 14.24 -6.65 7.05
C PRO A 48 15.12 -7.71 7.73
N MET A 49 15.56 -7.44 8.97
CA MET A 49 16.37 -8.37 9.76
C MET A 49 15.65 -9.71 10.00
N PHE A 50 14.31 -9.72 9.94
CA PHE A 50 13.48 -10.91 10.11
C PHE A 50 12.48 -11.04 8.95
N PRO A 51 12.13 -12.28 8.54
CA PRO A 51 11.12 -12.49 7.50
C PRO A 51 9.75 -12.00 7.99
N ALA A 52 9.23 -10.94 7.37
CA ALA A 52 7.89 -10.45 7.66
C ALA A 52 6.84 -11.45 7.13
N LYS A 53 6.03 -12.03 8.03
CA LYS A 53 4.82 -12.78 7.68
C LYS A 53 3.62 -12.17 8.39
N ALA A 54 2.85 -11.34 7.68
CA ALA A 54 1.54 -10.93 8.17
C ALA A 54 0.60 -12.13 8.14
N LYS A 55 0.19 -12.62 9.32
CA LYS A 55 -0.75 -13.76 9.43
C LYS A 55 -2.21 -13.32 9.29
N ARG A 56 -2.50 -12.06 9.63
CA ARG A 56 -3.85 -11.48 9.69
C ARG A 56 -3.75 -9.98 9.44
N VAL A 57 -4.69 -9.42 8.68
CA VAL A 57 -4.84 -7.98 8.46
C VAL A 57 -6.23 -7.59 8.93
N ILE A 58 -6.33 -6.63 9.85
CA ILE A 58 -7.60 -6.08 10.31
C ILE A 58 -7.75 -4.71 9.67
N PHE A 59 -8.66 -4.59 8.71
CA PHE A 59 -9.00 -3.33 8.05
C PHE A 59 -10.28 -2.79 8.66
N VAL A 60 -10.19 -1.69 9.40
CA VAL A 60 -11.34 -1.03 10.02
C VAL A 60 -11.68 0.21 9.21
N PHE A 61 -12.78 0.15 8.47
CA PHE A 61 -13.34 1.31 7.78
C PHE A 61 -14.40 1.96 8.66
N LEU A 62 -14.05 3.07 9.31
CA LEU A 62 -14.99 3.90 10.06
C LEU A 62 -15.64 4.87 9.08
N HIS A 63 -16.91 4.63 8.75
CA HIS A 63 -17.67 5.55 7.91
C HIS A 63 -17.74 6.92 8.61
N GLY A 64 -17.19 7.95 7.95
CA GLY A 64 -17.14 9.30 8.50
C GLY A 64 -16.13 9.46 9.63
N GLY A 65 -14.93 8.87 9.49
CA GLY A 65 -13.77 9.11 10.35
C GLY A 65 -13.71 10.56 10.82
N PRO A 66 -13.27 10.81 12.06
CA PRO A 66 -13.65 12.00 12.82
C PRO A 66 -13.42 13.23 11.96
N SER A 67 -14.48 14.03 11.74
CA SER A 67 -14.39 15.12 10.79
C SER A 67 -13.25 16.05 11.24
N GLN A 68 -12.55 16.70 10.31
CA GLN A 68 -11.54 17.69 10.70
C GLN A 68 -12.13 18.72 11.66
N VAL A 69 -13.41 19.04 11.48
CA VAL A 69 -14.20 19.90 12.36
C VAL A 69 -14.32 19.31 13.77
N ASP A 70 -14.41 18.00 13.94
CA ASP A 70 -14.61 17.33 15.23
C ASP A 70 -13.32 16.87 15.93
N THR A 71 -12.18 16.81 15.23
CA THR A 71 -11.01 16.09 15.77
C THR A 71 -10.00 16.98 16.52
N PHE A 72 -9.62 18.15 15.97
CA PHE A 72 -8.46 18.89 16.50
C PHE A 72 -8.56 20.42 16.46
N ASP A 73 -9.69 20.98 16.04
CA ASP A 73 -9.84 22.43 15.98
C ASP A 73 -10.42 22.96 17.31
N HIS A 74 -9.63 23.79 18.01
CA HIS A 74 -10.03 24.38 19.28
C HIS A 74 -11.14 25.42 19.05
N LYS A 75 -12.34 25.15 19.58
CA LYS A 75 -13.53 25.99 19.45
C LYS A 75 -13.89 26.72 20.76
N PRO A 76 -13.14 27.76 21.15
CA PRO A 76 -13.41 28.47 22.41
C PRO A 76 -14.81 29.11 22.45
N LEU A 77 -15.33 29.56 21.30
CA LEU A 77 -16.67 30.14 21.19
C LEU A 77 -17.76 29.09 21.45
N LEU A 78 -17.59 27.85 20.99
CA LEU A 78 -18.55 26.77 21.22
C LEU A 78 -18.63 26.42 22.72
N THR A 79 -17.48 26.41 23.41
CA THR A 79 -17.43 26.23 24.86
C THR A 79 -18.07 27.40 25.60
N ARG A 80 -17.76 28.64 25.19
CA ARG A 80 -18.28 29.85 25.83
C ARG A 80 -19.80 29.99 25.69
N ASP A 81 -20.32 29.62 24.53
CA ASP A 81 -21.73 29.83 24.16
C ASP A 81 -22.57 28.55 24.31
N HIS A 82 -22.02 27.54 24.98
CA HIS A 82 -22.74 26.29 25.29
C HIS A 82 -24.05 26.58 26.04
N GLY A 83 -25.16 26.06 25.52
CA GLY A 83 -26.49 26.22 26.10
C GLY A 83 -27.20 27.54 25.81
N LYS A 84 -26.58 28.48 25.08
CA LYS A 84 -27.26 29.71 24.66
C LYS A 84 -28.21 29.45 23.48
N PRO A 85 -29.38 30.08 23.43
CA PRO A 85 -30.26 29.98 22.28
C PRO A 85 -29.59 30.60 21.04
N PHE A 86 -29.80 29.99 19.88
CA PHE A 86 -29.29 30.49 18.61
C PHE A 86 -30.02 31.80 18.24
N THR A 87 -29.25 32.85 17.93
CA THR A 87 -29.78 34.20 17.67
C THR A 87 -29.71 34.60 16.19
N GLY A 88 -29.23 33.72 15.31
CA GLY A 88 -29.09 34.00 13.87
C GLY A 88 -30.34 33.65 13.07
N GLU A 89 -30.36 34.08 11.81
CA GLU A 89 -31.37 33.59 10.85
C GLU A 89 -31.09 32.12 10.53
N MET A 90 -32.12 31.29 10.65
CA MET A 90 -32.03 29.88 10.26
C MET A 90 -31.88 29.81 8.73
N PRO A 91 -30.86 29.11 8.20
CA PRO A 91 -30.72 28.95 6.77
C PRO A 91 -31.96 28.21 6.23
N ARG A 92 -32.51 28.70 5.11
CA ARG A 92 -33.64 28.05 4.45
C ARG A 92 -33.16 26.70 3.92
N ILE A 93 -33.64 25.61 4.52
CA ILE A 93 -33.44 24.26 4.01
C ILE A 93 -34.36 24.14 2.79
N VAL A 94 -33.75 24.12 1.60
CA VAL A 94 -34.41 23.78 0.34
C VAL A 94 -34.25 22.30 0.04
#